data_AF-A0A2D6CPN6-F1
#
_entry.id   AF-A0A2D6CPN6-F1
#
_cell.length_a   1.000
_cell.length_b   1.000
_cell.length_c   1.000
_cell.angle_alpha   90.00
_cell.angle_beta   90.00
_cell.angle_gamma   90.00
#
_symmetry.space_group_name_H-M   'P 1'
#
loop_
_entity.id
_entity.type
_entity.pdbx_description
1 polymer ?
#
loop_
_entity_poly.entity_id
_entity_poly.type
_entity_poly.pdbx_seq_one_letter_code
_entity_poly.pdbx_strand_id
1 'polypeptide(L)'
;MKAGDGLSSVALFALMVMTCVDVAGRYFFNAPLDGATELTQLMMGVIVFAILPTVCYREEHVSVDLLDLWMPSRWINRRQCILNGLMAIMLGSVAWRVWISAGFMVEYGDATEFLGIPYAPITYFIAIMNGAAAIAFLFNAARYVHGKGPMSPERQMTSI
;
A
#
# COMPACT_ATOMS: atom_id res chain seq x y z
N MET A 1 19.39 -10.12 -24.88
CA MET A 1 18.08 -9.60 -24.41
C MET A 1 17.57 -10.58 -23.38
N LYS A 2 17.47 -10.14 -22.12
CA LYS A 2 17.43 -11.03 -20.96
C LYS A 2 16.00 -11.59 -20.85
N ALA A 3 15.86 -12.90 -20.66
CA ALA A 3 14.56 -13.59 -20.58
C ALA A 3 13.59 -12.98 -19.54
N GLY A 4 14.11 -12.23 -18.56
CA GLY A 4 13.30 -11.47 -17.59
C GLY A 4 12.48 -10.33 -18.21
N ASP A 5 13.00 -9.63 -19.23
CA ASP A 5 12.32 -8.49 -19.84
C ASP A 5 11.04 -8.93 -20.61
N GLY A 6 11.09 -10.14 -21.20
CA GLY A 6 9.94 -10.77 -21.86
C GLY A 6 8.86 -11.21 -20.87
N LEU A 7 9.24 -11.76 -19.72
CA LEU A 7 8.28 -12.21 -18.72
C LEU A 7 7.55 -11.03 -18.08
N SER A 8 8.27 -9.94 -17.79
CA SER A 8 7.67 -8.71 -17.25
C SER A 8 6.70 -8.05 -18.23
N SER A 9 7.04 -8.01 -19.52
CA SER A 9 6.15 -7.44 -20.55
C SER A 9 4.88 -8.27 -20.77
N VAL A 10 4.99 -9.61 -20.77
CA VAL A 10 3.82 -10.50 -20.83
C VAL A 10 2.95 -10.36 -19.58
N ALA A 11 3.55 -10.24 -18.39
CA ALA A 11 2.81 -10.04 -17.15
C ALA A 11 2.07 -8.68 -17.13
N LEU A 12 2.73 -7.61 -17.60
CA LEU A 12 2.09 -6.29 -17.73
C LEU A 12 0.95 -6.30 -18.75
N PHE A 13 1.14 -6.97 -19.88
CA PHE A 13 0.08 -7.11 -20.88
C PHE A 13 -1.10 -7.92 -20.35
N ALA A 14 -0.85 -9.01 -19.62
CA ALA A 14 -1.89 -9.80 -18.97
C ALA A 14 -2.67 -8.99 -17.92
N LEU A 15 -1.98 -8.19 -17.10
CA LEU A 15 -2.61 -7.27 -16.16
C LEU A 15 -3.48 -6.23 -16.87
N MET A 16 -3.02 -5.66 -17.99
CA MET A 16 -3.80 -4.72 -18.80
C MET A 16 -5.06 -5.38 -19.38
N VAL A 17 -4.95 -6.59 -19.92
CA VAL A 17 -6.12 -7.32 -20.45
C VAL A 17 -7.11 -7.64 -19.31
N MET A 18 -6.61 -8.04 -18.15
CA MET A 18 -7.45 -8.31 -16.97
C MET A 18 -8.22 -7.07 -16.53
N THR A 19 -7.60 -5.89 -16.49
CA THR A 19 -8.29 -4.63 -16.15
C THR A 19 -9.28 -4.19 -17.24
N CYS A 20 -8.97 -4.38 -18.53
CA CYS A 20 -9.93 -4.14 -19.61
C CYS A 20 -11.15 -5.06 -19.52
N VAL A 21 -10.96 -6.34 -19.20
CA VAL A 21 -12.03 -7.32 -19.00
C VAL A 21 -12.86 -6.98 -17.77
N ASP A 22 -12.25 -6.54 -16.66
CA ASP A 22 -12.97 -6.07 -15.46
C ASP A 22 -13.91 -4.90 -15.78
N VAL A 23 -13.40 -3.90 -16.51
CA VAL A 23 -14.19 -2.73 -16.93
C VAL A 23 -15.27 -3.15 -17.93
N ALA A 24 -14.92 -3.86 -19.01
CA ALA A 24 -15.90 -4.31 -20.01
C ALA A 24 -16.97 -5.22 -19.38
N GLY A 25 -16.59 -6.11 -18.46
CA GLY A 25 -17.51 -6.96 -17.71
C GLY A 25 -18.53 -6.15 -16.92
N ARG A 26 -18.08 -5.11 -16.19
CA ARG A 26 -18.98 -4.20 -15.44
C ARG A 26 -19.96 -3.43 -16.32
N TYR A 27 -19.53 -3.00 -17.51
CA TYR A 27 -20.37 -2.20 -18.41
C TYR A 27 -21.32 -3.06 -19.27
N PHE A 28 -20.92 -4.26 -19.70
CA PHE A 28 -21.72 -5.10 -20.60
C PHE A 28 -22.69 -6.03 -19.87
N PHE A 29 -22.36 -6.50 -18.66
CA PHE A 29 -23.24 -7.42 -17.94
C PHE A 29 -24.38 -6.75 -17.18
N ASN A 30 -24.46 -5.41 -17.16
CA ASN A 30 -25.55 -4.49 -16.75
C ASN A 30 -26.80 -5.08 -16.07
N ALA A 31 -26.61 -5.99 -15.13
CA ALA A 31 -27.57 -6.49 -14.18
C ALA A 31 -27.05 -5.94 -12.86
N PRO A 32 -27.56 -4.77 -12.41
CA PRO A 32 -27.24 -4.30 -11.08
C PRO A 32 -27.82 -5.33 -10.12
N LEU A 33 -26.99 -6.28 -9.70
CA LEU A 33 -27.24 -7.06 -8.50
C LEU A 33 -27.31 -6.05 -7.37
N ASP A 34 -28.47 -5.91 -6.72
CA ASP A 34 -28.60 -5.11 -5.51
C ASP A 34 -27.46 -5.52 -4.54
N GLY A 35 -26.63 -4.56 -4.14
CA GLY A 35 -25.43 -4.82 -3.32
C GLY A 35 -24.11 -5.08 -4.07
N ALA A 36 -24.09 -5.15 -5.41
CA ALA A 36 -22.83 -5.28 -6.17
C ALA A 36 -21.90 -4.07 -5.97
N THR A 37 -22.46 -2.86 -5.94
CA THR A 37 -21.69 -1.64 -5.68
C THR A 37 -21.06 -1.68 -4.28
N GLU A 38 -21.81 -2.07 -3.26
CA GLU A 38 -21.30 -2.24 -1.88
C GLU A 38 -20.17 -3.27 -1.84
N LEU A 39 -20.36 -4.42 -2.49
CA LEU A 39 -19.35 -5.47 -2.57
C LEU A 39 -18.08 -4.97 -3.28
N THR A 40 -18.21 -4.24 -4.38
CA THR A 40 -17.03 -3.65 -5.06
C THR A 40 -16.32 -2.62 -4.20
N GLN A 41 -17.03 -1.82 -3.41
CA GLN A 41 -16.44 -0.86 -2.48
C GLN A 41 -15.65 -1.57 -1.36
N LEU A 42 -16.26 -2.61 -0.78
CA LEU A 42 -15.62 -3.45 0.24
C LEU A 42 -14.36 -4.15 -0.32
N MET A 43 -14.46 -4.75 -1.51
CA MET A 43 -13.34 -5.42 -2.16
C MET A 43 -12.23 -4.44 -2.56
N MET A 44 -12.56 -3.23 -3.03
CA MET A 44 -11.56 -2.21 -3.34
C MET A 44 -10.81 -1.77 -2.08
N GLY A 45 -11.51 -1.61 -0.95
CA GLY A 45 -10.88 -1.37 0.35
C GLY A 45 -9.89 -2.49 0.72
N VAL A 46 -10.30 -3.75 0.63
CA VAL A 46 -9.44 -4.90 0.95
C VAL A 46 -8.19 -4.92 0.05
N ILE A 47 -8.35 -4.78 -1.27
CA ILE A 47 -7.24 -4.86 -2.23
C ILE A 47 -6.22 -3.73 -1.99
N VAL A 48 -6.69 -2.49 -1.82
CA VAL A 48 -5.83 -1.32 -1.62
C VAL A 48 -5.01 -1.45 -0.33
N PHE A 49 -5.64 -1.87 0.77
CA PHE A 49 -4.94 -2.03 2.04
C PHE A 49 -4.09 -3.30 2.09
N ALA A 50 -4.43 -4.36 1.35
CA ALA A 50 -3.60 -5.57 1.25
C ALA A 50 -2.24 -5.29 0.59
N ILE A 51 -2.20 -4.43 -0.44
CA ILE A 51 -0.95 -4.10 -1.15
C ILE A 51 -0.11 -3.04 -0.42
N LEU A 52 -0.73 -2.20 0.41
CA LEU A 52 -0.09 -1.12 1.16
C LEU A 52 1.20 -1.53 1.89
N PRO A 53 1.24 -2.58 2.74
CA PRO A 53 2.48 -2.95 3.44
C PRO A 53 3.60 -3.37 2.49
N THR A 54 3.26 -4.00 1.36
CA THR A 54 4.25 -4.42 0.36
C THR A 54 4.88 -3.21 -0.34
N VAL A 55 4.06 -2.23 -0.72
CA VAL A 55 4.55 -0.99 -1.36
C VAL A 55 5.41 -0.18 -0.40
N CYS A 56 4.97 -0.04 0.85
CA CYS A 56 5.73 0.67 1.89
C CYS A 56 7.07 -0.01 2.17
N TYR A 57 7.11 -1.35 2.23
CA TYR A 57 8.36 -2.09 2.41
C TYR A 57 9.35 -1.88 1.26
N ARG A 58 8.86 -1.88 0.02
CA ARG A 58 9.71 -1.76 -1.18
C ARG A 58 10.13 -0.33 -1.49
N GLU A 59 9.60 0.67 -0.78
CA GLU A 59 9.80 2.09 -1.04
C GLU A 59 9.47 2.49 -2.50
N GLU A 60 8.47 1.84 -3.10
CA GLU A 60 8.02 2.10 -4.49
C GLU A 60 7.11 3.34 -4.62
N HIS A 61 7.09 4.18 -3.58
CA HIS A 61 6.36 5.43 -3.61
C HIS A 61 6.98 6.38 -4.64
N VAL A 62 6.14 6.93 -5.51
CA VAL A 62 6.56 7.96 -6.47
C VAL A 62 7.07 9.16 -5.67
N SER A 63 8.39 9.35 -5.67
CA SER A 63 9.08 10.38 -4.91
C SER A 63 9.58 11.46 -5.86
N VAL A 64 9.36 12.72 -5.52
CA VAL A 64 9.91 13.86 -6.26
C VAL A 64 11.05 14.43 -5.43
N ASP A 65 12.25 14.43 -5.99
CA ASP A 65 13.49 14.75 -5.29
C ASP A 65 13.75 16.26 -5.23
N LEU A 66 12.88 17.02 -4.54
CA LEU A 66 13.04 18.48 -4.41
C LEU A 66 14.23 18.87 -3.52
N LEU A 67 14.48 18.10 -2.46
CA LEU A 67 15.49 18.41 -1.44
C LEU A 67 16.86 17.78 -1.71
N ASP A 68 16.96 16.83 -2.63
CA ASP A 68 18.24 16.21 -2.97
C ASP A 68 19.18 17.14 -3.71
N LEU A 69 18.65 18.16 -4.40
CA LEU A 69 19.46 19.12 -5.14
C LEU A 69 20.34 20.00 -4.22
N TRP A 70 19.95 20.15 -2.95
CA TRP A 70 20.61 21.05 -1.99
C TRP A 70 21.33 20.30 -0.85
N MET A 71 21.20 18.98 -0.75
CA MET A 71 21.70 18.21 0.40
C MET A 71 22.87 17.28 0.02
N PRO A 72 23.98 17.26 0.78
CA PRO A 72 25.12 16.40 0.47
C PRO A 72 24.79 14.91 0.68
N SER A 73 25.29 14.03 -0.20
CA SER A 73 24.95 12.57 -0.23
C SER A 73 25.20 11.82 1.08
N ARG A 74 26.04 12.35 1.97
CA ARG A 74 26.33 11.77 3.29
C ARG A 74 25.13 11.83 4.26
N TRP A 75 24.15 12.69 4.00
CA TRP A 75 22.98 12.90 4.87
C TRP A 75 21.75 12.09 4.43
N ILE A 76 21.79 11.47 3.24
CA ILE A 76 20.65 10.72 2.66
C ILE A 76 20.17 9.63 3.61
N ASN A 77 21.09 8.83 4.18
CA ASN A 77 20.73 7.74 5.09
C ASN A 77 20.06 8.24 6.38
N ARG A 78 20.50 9.38 6.93
CA ARG A 78 19.88 9.99 8.13
C ARG A 78 18.50 10.55 7.81
N ARG A 79 18.38 11.26 6.68
CA ARG A 79 17.09 11.79 6.20
C ARG A 79 16.07 10.68 6.01
N GLN A 80 16.43 9.63 5.27
CA GLN A 80 15.54 8.50 5.01
C GLN A 80 15.18 7.73 6.28
N CYS A 81 16.10 7.62 7.25
CA CYS A 81 15.79 7.04 8.55
C CYS A 81 14.73 7.87 9.31
N ILE A 82 14.86 9.20 9.32
CA ILE A 82 13.90 10.09 9.98
C ILE A 82 12.54 10.03 9.28
N LEU A 83 12.52 10.10 7.94
CA LEU A 83 11.29 10.04 7.17
C LEU A 83 10.54 8.71 7.37
N ASN A 84 11.25 7.58 7.27
CA ASN A 84 10.66 6.27 7.53
C ASN A 84 10.17 6.14 8.98
N GLY A 85 10.90 6.68 9.95
CA GLY A 85 10.46 6.72 11.36
C GLY A 85 9.18 7.55 11.56
N LEU A 86 9.09 8.74 10.94
CA LEU A 86 7.90 9.58 10.98
C LEU A 86 6.70 8.88 10.32
N MET A 87 6.90 8.26 9.15
CA MET A 87 5.85 7.51 8.44
C MET A 87 5.36 6.31 9.24
N ALA A 88 6.26 5.59 9.92
CA ALA A 88 5.88 4.51 10.82
C ALA A 88 4.97 5.00 11.97
N ILE A 89 5.30 6.14 12.59
CA ILE A 89 4.48 6.71 13.67
C ILE A 89 3.12 7.15 13.13
N MET A 90 3.09 7.85 12.00
CA MET A 90 1.85 8.30 11.37
C MET A 90 0.94 7.11 11.05
N LEU A 91 1.45 6.10 10.35
CA LEU A 91 0.64 4.96 9.93
C LEU A 91 0.25 4.07 11.12
N GLY A 92 1.10 3.96 12.14
CA GLY A 92 0.75 3.32 13.41
C GLY A 92 -0.38 4.06 14.13
N SER A 93 -0.38 5.39 14.13
CA SER A 93 -1.49 6.17 14.70
C SER A 93 -2.80 6.00 13.93
N VAL A 94 -2.72 5.88 12.60
CA VAL A 94 -3.88 5.57 11.74
C VAL A 94 -4.41 4.18 12.07
N ALA A 95 -3.54 3.16 12.15
CA ALA A 95 -3.92 1.80 12.52
C ALA A 95 -4.67 1.76 13.86
N TRP A 96 -4.16 2.47 14.87
CA TRP A 96 -4.78 2.58 16.18
C TRP A 96 -6.16 3.23 16.13
N ARG A 97 -6.29 4.36 15.40
CA ARG A 97 -7.58 5.06 15.24
C ARG A 97 -8.61 4.22 14.50
N VAL A 98 -8.20 3.54 13.43
CA VAL A 98 -9.07 2.65 12.65
C VAL A 98 -9.50 1.44 13.49
N TRP A 99 -8.63 0.90 14.34
CA TRP A 99 -8.98 -0.18 15.26
C TRP A 99 -10.09 0.22 16.23
N ILE A 100 -9.98 1.42 16.83
CA ILE A 100 -11.03 1.96 17.70
C ILE A 100 -12.33 2.17 16.91
N SER A 101 -12.24 2.72 15.70
CA SER A 101 -13.39 2.91 14.82
C SER A 101 -14.10 1.59 14.50
N ALA A 102 -13.35 0.52 14.24
CA ALA A 102 -13.90 -0.81 14.02
C ALA A 102 -14.66 -1.34 15.24
N GLY A 103 -14.15 -1.06 16.46
CA GLY A 103 -14.84 -1.40 17.70
C GLY A 103 -16.20 -0.72 17.83
N PHE A 104 -16.27 0.58 17.54
CA PHE A 104 -17.55 1.31 17.54
C PHE A 104 -18.55 0.75 16.51
N MET A 105 -18.07 0.33 15.33
CA MET A 105 -18.93 -0.29 14.30
C MET A 105 -19.52 -1.63 14.77
N VAL A 106 -18.79 -2.40 15.59
CA VAL A 106 -19.31 -3.63 16.20
C VAL A 106 -20.42 -3.31 17.21
N GLU A 107 -20.20 -2.30 18.06
CA GLU A 107 -21.19 -1.92 19.08
C GLU A 107 -22.49 -1.36 18.47
N TYR A 108 -22.37 -0.59 17.39
CA TYR A 108 -23.54 0.01 16.72
C TYR A 108 -24.24 -0.95 15.75
N GLY A 109 -23.55 -2.03 15.34
CA GLY A 109 -24.09 -3.00 14.38
C GLY A 109 -24.09 -2.48 12.95
N ASP A 110 -23.10 -1.65 12.58
CA ASP A 110 -23.02 -1.04 11.24
C ASP A 110 -22.88 -2.12 10.16
N ALA A 111 -23.85 -2.14 9.24
CA ALA A 111 -23.90 -3.05 8.11
C ALA A 111 -24.24 -2.32 6.82
N THR A 112 -23.92 -2.92 5.68
CA THR A 112 -24.26 -2.38 4.37
C THR A 112 -25.79 -2.33 4.18
N GLU A 113 -26.29 -1.36 3.41
CA GLU A 113 -27.72 -1.04 3.35
C GLU A 113 -28.51 -2.11 2.59
N PHE A 114 -27.93 -2.65 1.52
CA PHE A 114 -28.60 -3.65 0.68
C PHE A 114 -28.25 -5.07 1.11
N LEU A 115 -26.96 -5.34 1.31
CA LEU A 115 -26.45 -6.70 1.50
C LEU A 115 -26.36 -7.10 2.99
N GLY A 116 -26.53 -6.16 3.92
CA GLY A 116 -26.47 -6.42 5.35
C GLY A 116 -25.11 -6.93 5.82
N ILE A 117 -24.04 -6.67 5.08
CA ILE A 117 -22.70 -7.14 5.44
C ILE A 117 -22.13 -6.23 6.53
N PRO A 118 -21.67 -6.78 7.67
CA PRO A 118 -21.07 -5.96 8.71
C PRO A 118 -19.75 -5.33 8.22
N TYR A 119 -19.58 -4.02 8.44
CA TYR A 119 -18.36 -3.31 8.05
C TYR A 119 -17.16 -3.63 8.96
N ALA A 120 -17.43 -3.94 10.23
CA ALA A 120 -16.43 -4.21 11.25
C ALA A 120 -15.27 -5.14 10.84
N PRO A 121 -15.49 -6.36 10.31
CA PRO A 121 -14.39 -7.26 9.93
C PRO A 121 -13.43 -6.66 8.90
N ILE A 122 -13.95 -5.88 7.95
CA ILE A 122 -13.13 -5.24 6.92
C ILE A 122 -12.37 -4.07 7.52
N THR A 123 -12.99 -3.27 8.39
CA THR A 123 -12.30 -2.17 9.09
C THR A 123 -11.19 -2.70 10.00
N TYR A 124 -11.38 -3.84 10.67
CA TYR A 124 -10.30 -4.52 11.41
C TYR A 124 -9.16 -4.97 10.50
N PHE A 125 -9.48 -5.56 9.35
CA PHE A 125 -8.46 -5.92 8.36
C PHE A 125 -7.63 -4.70 7.93
N ILE A 126 -8.28 -3.58 7.65
CA ILE A 126 -7.63 -2.31 7.29
C ILE A 126 -6.71 -1.82 8.42
N ALA A 127 -7.14 -1.90 9.68
CA ALA A 127 -6.33 -1.53 10.83
C ALA A 127 -5.05 -2.40 10.91
N ILE A 128 -5.19 -3.72 10.75
CA ILE A 128 -4.05 -4.65 10.79
C ILE A 128 -3.07 -4.36 9.66
N MET A 129 -3.55 -4.14 8.43
CA MET A 129 -2.70 -3.86 7.29
C MET A 129 -1.95 -2.53 7.43
N ASN A 130 -2.59 -1.49 7.98
CA ASN A 130 -1.89 -0.24 8.31
C ASN A 130 -0.82 -0.45 9.39
N GLY A 131 -1.10 -1.30 10.39
CA GLY A 131 -0.11 -1.69 11.39
C GLY A 131 1.08 -2.44 10.76
N ALA A 132 0.82 -3.37 9.84
CA ALA A 132 1.86 -4.08 9.09
C ALA A 132 2.71 -3.12 8.23
N ALA A 133 2.08 -2.14 7.61
CA ALA A 133 2.77 -1.11 6.84
C ALA A 133 3.61 -0.17 7.74
N ALA A 134 3.14 0.14 8.95
CA ALA A 134 3.93 0.88 9.94
C ALA A 134 5.19 0.09 10.35
N ILE A 135 5.05 -1.22 10.55
CA ILE A 135 6.17 -2.13 10.81
C ILE A 135 7.13 -2.18 9.62
N ALA A 136 6.63 -2.20 8.38
CA ALA A 136 7.47 -2.15 7.18
C ALA A 136 8.33 -0.87 7.14
N PHE A 137 7.75 0.28 7.48
CA PHE A 137 8.48 1.55 7.60
C PHE A 137 9.55 1.51 8.72
N LEU A 138 9.27 0.86 9.85
CA LEU A 138 10.29 0.65 10.91
C LEU A 138 11.44 -0.22 10.41
N PHE A 139 11.16 -1.30 9.67
CA PHE A 139 12.20 -2.13 9.06
C PHE A 139 13.05 -1.34 8.06
N ASN A 140 12.45 -0.47 7.26
CA ASN A 140 13.18 0.40 6.35
C ASN A 140 14.05 1.40 7.11
N ALA A 141 13.53 2.04 8.16
CA ALA A 141 14.32 2.92 9.02
C ALA A 141 15.56 2.18 9.59
N ALA A 142 15.37 0.97 10.13
CA ALA A 142 16.47 0.14 10.63
C ALA A 142 17.49 -0.23 9.53
N ARG A 143 17.03 -0.46 8.29
CA ARG A 143 17.89 -0.75 7.13
C ARG A 143 18.76 0.46 6.76
N TYR A 144 18.24 1.68 6.87
CA TYR A 144 19.00 2.91 6.63
C TYR A 144 20.02 3.21 7.74
N VAL A 145 19.73 2.86 9.00
CA VAL A 145 20.73 2.95 10.09
C VAL A 145 21.94 2.08 9.80
N HIS A 146 21.73 0.89 9.24
CA HIS A 146 22.80 -0.02 8.83
C HIS A 146 23.43 0.32 7.46
N GLY A 147 23.04 1.42 6.80
CA GLY A 147 23.59 1.84 5.51
C GLY A 147 23.23 0.93 4.32
N LYS A 148 22.33 -0.03 4.49
CA LYS A 148 21.92 -0.99 3.45
C LYS A 148 20.68 -0.56 2.66
N GLY A 149 20.20 0.67 2.87
CA GLY A 149 19.01 1.21 2.22
C GLY A 149 19.14 1.23 0.69
N PRO A 150 18.05 1.08 -0.07
CA PRO A 150 18.07 1.14 -1.53
C PRO A 150 18.61 2.48 -2.06
N MET A 151 18.42 3.58 -1.32
CA MET A 151 18.96 4.91 -1.64
C MET A 151 20.34 5.22 -1.02
N SER A 152 21.01 4.23 -0.41
CA SER A 152 22.33 4.45 0.20
C SER A 152 23.40 4.68 -0.88
N PRO A 153 24.32 5.66 -0.71
CA PRO A 153 25.33 6.01 -1.72
C PRO A 153 26.21 4.84 -2.19
N GLU A 154 26.50 3.88 -1.31
CA GLU A 154 27.36 2.72 -1.60
C GLU A 154 26.71 1.73 -2.58
N ARG A 155 25.38 1.72 -2.65
CA ARG A 155 24.62 0.87 -3.58
C ARG A 155 24.55 1.47 -4.99
N GLN A 156 24.60 2.80 -5.12
CA GLN A 156 24.64 3.47 -6.42
C GLN A 156 26.00 3.29 -7.13
N MET A 157 27.10 3.17 -6.37
CA MET A 157 28.44 2.94 -6.93
C MET A 157 28.65 1.52 -7.48
N THR A 158 27.83 0.55 -7.06
CA THR A 158 27.92 -0.86 -7.53
C THR A 158 26.98 -1.16 -8.70
N SER A 159 26.13 -0.20 -9.09
CA SER A 159 25.19 -0.34 -10.21
C SER A 159 25.60 0.43 -11.48
N ILE A 160 26.81 1.01 -11.50
CA ILE A 160 27.45 1.67 -12.66
C ILE A 160 28.64 0.81 -13.09
#